data_AF-A0A969VWD8-F1
#
_entry.id   AF-A0A969VWD8-F1
#
_cell.length_a   1.000
_cell.length_b   1.000
_cell.length_c   1.000
_cell.angle_alpha   90.00
_cell.angle_beta   90.00
_cell.angle_gamma   90.00
#
_symmetry.space_group_name_H-M   'P 1'
#
loop_
_entity.id
_entity.type
_entity.pdbx_description
1 polymer ?
#
loop_
_entity_poly.entity_id
_entity_poly.type
_entity_poly.pdbx_seq_one_letter_code
_entity_poly.pdbx_strand_id
1 'polypeptide(L)'
;MKKRIGLQYGLKRTRFLILFLLLCGYGYTQELPKNRDKFIKETEKIFIEETMGYNVREVFPSFISNTASFSDANFNKMVDAANASFKASEDIQVMYYMVCSYVYGYKNKWASDFFSTWIGIEKDYRAKEAEDYAEFMKFSYDLFRYKALINQESARWIFKGTLEWNTEKKLKLICSEGQLIGGSASLTGEDSVYVAETGGVFDYETKKFTGRNGTVNWEKAGLKKSETYAELKGYRVNMNELVLKSDTVMLTTPYFKEPIYGSLVDKTTNELEQEDGAPMFKSFSKRLLISELMENLDFDGGFTLVGSRVLGSGDKGNPARLIYKYNSNVIPSFLANFLEKIQNPGPKIRGFFLTILKNLKIYFLQFFLK
;
A
#
# COMPACT_ATOMS: atom_id res chain seq x y z
N MET A 1 25.67 41.80 52.86
CA MET A 1 24.29 42.02 53.35
C MET A 1 23.60 40.68 53.56
N LYS A 2 23.09 40.43 54.77
CA LYS A 2 22.07 39.41 55.10
C LYS A 2 20.79 39.80 54.33
N LYS A 3 19.86 38.94 53.89
CA LYS A 3 19.18 37.83 54.57
C LYS A 3 18.57 36.85 53.55
N ARG A 4 18.47 35.59 53.99
CA ARG A 4 17.62 34.49 53.49
C ARG A 4 16.13 34.81 53.61
N ILE A 5 15.31 34.13 52.79
CA ILE A 5 14.21 33.17 53.10
C ILE A 5 13.65 32.77 51.71
N GLY A 6 13.68 31.52 51.22
CA GLY A 6 13.05 30.28 51.72
C GLY A 6 11.79 30.01 50.85
N LEU A 7 11.27 28.81 50.59
CA LEU A 7 11.61 27.42 50.92
C LEU A 7 10.54 26.54 50.19
N GLN A 8 10.95 25.48 49.48
CA GLN A 8 10.21 24.24 49.11
C GLN A 8 9.00 24.35 48.15
N TYR A 9 8.71 23.45 47.21
CA TYR A 9 8.62 21.97 47.18
C TYR A 9 8.86 21.52 45.71
N GLY A 10 9.43 20.37 45.32
CA GLY A 10 9.94 19.20 46.01
C GLY A 10 10.68 18.32 45.00
N LEU A 11 11.97 18.09 45.26
CA LEU A 11 12.79 17.08 44.59
C LEU A 11 13.03 15.97 45.62
N LYS A 12 12.10 15.03 45.68
CA LYS A 12 12.11 13.76 46.44
C LYS A 12 11.06 12.91 45.73
N ARG A 13 11.37 11.81 45.06
CA ARG A 13 11.60 10.45 45.61
C ARG A 13 11.22 9.54 44.42
N THR A 14 11.87 8.45 44.03
CA THR A 14 12.92 7.64 44.63
C THR A 14 13.40 6.74 43.48
N ARG A 15 14.71 6.46 43.44
CA ARG A 15 15.21 5.19 42.91
C ARG A 15 14.46 4.05 43.62
N PHE A 16 13.75 3.21 42.88
CA PHE A 16 13.42 1.85 43.29
C PHE A 16 14.05 0.95 42.23
N LEU A 17 15.31 0.56 42.44
CA LEU A 17 15.64 -0.79 42.91
C LEU A 17 15.04 -1.88 42.01
N ILE A 18 15.85 -2.25 41.02
CA ILE A 18 16.11 -3.64 40.63
C ILE A 18 16.27 -4.48 41.92
N LEU A 19 15.26 -5.27 42.28
CA LEU A 19 15.31 -6.67 42.73
C LEU A 19 13.95 -7.06 43.35
N PHE A 20 13.18 -7.91 42.67
CA PHE A 20 12.61 -9.08 43.32
C PHE A 20 12.49 -10.20 42.28
N LEU A 21 13.54 -11.02 42.26
CA LEU A 21 13.53 -12.38 41.78
C LEU A 21 12.70 -13.22 42.75
N LEU A 22 11.90 -14.13 42.18
CA LEU A 22 11.12 -15.24 42.75
C LEU A 22 9.60 -15.04 42.83
N LEU A 23 8.92 -16.07 42.29
CA LEU A 23 7.48 -16.30 42.06
C LEU A 23 7.05 -15.92 40.63
N CYS A 24 7.14 -16.76 39.61
CA CYS A 24 7.37 -18.19 39.54
C CYS A 24 8.22 -18.42 38.29
N GLY A 25 9.25 -19.26 38.39
CA GLY A 25 9.69 -20.01 37.22
C GLY A 25 8.57 -20.98 36.85
N TYR A 26 7.51 -20.49 36.21
CA TYR A 26 6.86 -21.31 35.20
C TYR A 26 7.84 -21.27 34.04
N GLY A 27 8.82 -22.19 34.06
CA GLY A 27 9.27 -22.69 32.78
C GLY A 27 8.00 -23.11 32.06
N TYR A 28 7.63 -22.38 31.00
CA TYR A 28 6.56 -22.80 30.10
C TYR A 28 7.10 -24.01 29.31
N THR A 29 7.29 -25.13 30.00
CA THR A 29 7.52 -26.46 29.44
C THR A 29 6.19 -27.19 29.37
N GLN A 30 5.12 -26.50 28.97
CA GLN A 30 3.91 -27.19 28.55
C GLN A 30 3.81 -27.08 27.04
N GLU A 31 4.27 -28.15 26.40
CA GLU A 31 3.89 -28.47 25.04
C GLU A 31 2.37 -28.39 24.90
N LEU A 32 1.89 -27.73 23.84
CA LEU A 32 0.49 -27.70 23.49
C LEU A 32 -0.02 -29.15 23.35
N PRO A 33 -1.18 -29.48 23.94
CA PRO A 33 -1.66 -30.87 23.98
C PRO A 33 -2.33 -31.29 22.67
N LYS A 34 -2.19 -32.56 22.30
CA LYS A 34 -2.91 -33.19 21.17
C LYS A 34 -4.37 -33.56 21.48
N ASN A 35 -5.01 -32.81 22.37
CA ASN A 35 -6.43 -32.93 22.66
C ASN A 35 -7.08 -31.56 22.45
N ARG A 36 -8.10 -31.48 21.60
CA ARG A 36 -8.67 -30.20 21.12
C ARG A 36 -9.21 -29.33 22.25
N ASP A 37 -9.98 -29.89 23.19
CA ASP A 37 -10.54 -29.11 24.30
C ASP A 37 -9.45 -28.59 25.25
N LYS A 38 -8.46 -29.44 25.55
CA LYS A 38 -7.30 -29.02 26.35
C LYS A 38 -6.45 -28.00 25.60
N PHE A 39 -6.29 -28.16 24.29
CA PHE A 39 -5.55 -27.24 23.44
C PHE A 39 -6.18 -25.85 23.47
N ILE A 40 -7.49 -25.75 23.23
CA ILE A 40 -8.22 -24.47 23.26
C ILE A 40 -8.03 -23.79 24.62
N LYS A 41 -8.28 -24.51 25.73
CA LYS A 41 -8.08 -23.99 27.09
C LYS A 41 -6.65 -23.56 27.37
N GLU A 42 -5.66 -24.25 26.82
CA GLU A 42 -4.26 -23.89 27.02
C GLU A 42 -3.89 -22.65 26.19
N THR A 43 -4.35 -22.56 24.94
CA THR A 43 -4.16 -21.36 24.11
C THR A 43 -4.76 -20.10 24.75
N GLU A 44 -5.89 -20.21 25.45
CA GLU A 44 -6.48 -19.09 26.22
C GLU A 44 -5.57 -18.58 27.35
N LYS A 45 -4.74 -19.44 27.94
CA LYS A 45 -3.83 -19.08 29.04
C LYS A 45 -2.52 -18.50 28.54
N ILE A 46 -2.01 -18.98 27.40
CA ILE A 46 -0.66 -18.62 26.92
C ILE A 46 -0.69 -17.50 25.86
N PHE A 47 -1.73 -17.42 25.04
CA PHE A 47 -1.87 -16.38 24.00
C PHE A 47 -2.70 -15.21 24.51
N ILE A 48 -2.10 -14.43 25.42
CA ILE A 48 -2.80 -13.41 26.22
C ILE A 48 -2.77 -12.00 25.62
N GLU A 49 -1.97 -11.75 24.57
CA GLU A 49 -1.90 -10.44 23.94
C GLU A 49 -3.26 -10.03 23.36
N GLU A 50 -3.64 -8.76 23.48
CA GLU A 50 -4.92 -8.25 23.02
C GLU A 50 -5.16 -8.53 21.53
N THR A 51 -4.10 -8.38 20.73
CA THR A 51 -4.10 -8.63 19.28
C THR A 51 -4.41 -10.10 18.93
N MET A 52 -4.19 -11.03 19.86
CA MET A 52 -4.46 -12.46 19.70
C MET A 52 -5.90 -12.84 20.03
N GLY A 53 -6.59 -12.00 20.81
CA GLY A 53 -7.85 -12.32 21.48
C GLY A 53 -8.97 -12.78 20.54
N TYR A 54 -9.10 -12.19 19.35
CA TYR A 54 -10.10 -12.63 18.37
C TYR A 54 -9.86 -14.09 17.93
N ASN A 55 -8.60 -14.46 17.64
CA ASN A 55 -8.32 -15.82 17.21
C ASN A 55 -8.54 -16.82 18.35
N VAL A 56 -8.08 -16.49 19.55
CA VAL A 56 -8.15 -17.35 20.73
C VAL A 56 -9.59 -17.58 21.17
N ARG A 57 -10.43 -16.55 21.21
CA ARG A 57 -11.81 -16.63 21.72
C ARG A 57 -12.82 -17.08 20.68
N GLU A 58 -12.61 -16.75 19.40
CA GLU A 58 -13.63 -16.99 18.36
C GLU A 58 -13.16 -18.03 17.34
N VAL A 59 -11.98 -17.85 16.76
CA VAL A 59 -11.54 -18.65 15.62
C VAL A 59 -11.10 -20.05 16.03
N PHE A 60 -10.31 -20.18 17.08
CA PHE A 60 -9.82 -21.47 17.54
C PHE A 60 -10.96 -22.37 18.01
N PRO A 61 -11.89 -21.94 18.90
CA PRO A 61 -12.99 -22.80 19.31
C PRO A 61 -13.90 -23.22 18.15
N SER A 62 -14.21 -22.30 17.23
CA SER A 62 -15.10 -22.58 16.10
C SER A 62 -14.47 -23.47 15.03
N PHE A 63 -13.19 -23.27 14.71
CA PHE A 63 -12.52 -24.00 13.64
C PHE A 63 -11.85 -25.28 14.11
N ILE A 64 -11.12 -25.24 15.23
CA ILE A 64 -10.38 -26.40 15.74
C ILE A 64 -11.33 -27.47 16.28
N SER A 65 -12.52 -27.12 16.79
CA SER A 65 -13.49 -28.16 17.21
C SER A 65 -14.14 -28.91 16.04
N ASN A 66 -14.05 -28.37 14.81
CA ASN A 66 -14.69 -28.95 13.63
C ASN A 66 -13.80 -29.98 12.93
N THR A 67 -13.97 -31.26 13.25
CA THR A 67 -13.18 -32.37 12.69
C THR A 67 -13.40 -32.59 11.19
N ALA A 68 -14.55 -32.18 10.64
CA ALA A 68 -14.82 -32.27 9.21
C ALA A 68 -13.99 -31.27 8.40
N SER A 69 -13.75 -30.08 8.94
CA SER A 69 -12.94 -29.03 8.30
C SER A 69 -11.44 -29.15 8.63
N PHE A 70 -11.12 -29.73 9.78
CA PHE A 70 -9.75 -29.87 10.27
C PHE A 70 -9.52 -31.21 10.97
N SER A 71 -9.13 -32.22 10.20
CA SER A 71 -8.97 -33.61 10.66
C SER A 71 -7.98 -33.76 11.83
N ASP A 72 -8.08 -34.86 12.57
CA ASP A 72 -7.17 -35.14 13.71
C ASP A 72 -5.71 -35.25 13.27
N ALA A 73 -5.46 -35.79 12.08
CA ALA A 73 -4.11 -35.84 11.52
C ALA A 73 -3.54 -34.43 11.28
N ASN A 74 -4.34 -33.50 10.75
CA ASN A 74 -3.90 -32.13 10.49
C ASN A 74 -3.76 -31.32 11.80
N PHE A 75 -4.68 -31.53 12.74
CA PHE A 75 -4.59 -30.95 14.08
C PHE A 75 -3.31 -31.41 14.80
N ASN A 76 -3.01 -32.70 14.82
CA ASN A 76 -1.80 -33.22 15.44
C ASN A 76 -0.53 -32.66 14.78
N LYS A 77 -0.50 -32.55 13.45
CA LYS A 77 0.62 -31.91 12.72
C LYS A 77 0.80 -30.43 13.12
N MET A 78 -0.29 -29.68 13.26
CA MET A 78 -0.23 -28.29 13.71
C MET A 78 0.31 -28.19 15.13
N VAL A 79 -0.14 -29.04 16.05
CA VAL A 79 0.35 -29.06 17.44
C VAL A 79 1.85 -29.38 17.48
N ASP A 80 2.29 -30.38 16.72
CA ASP A 80 3.71 -30.73 16.61
C ASP A 80 4.54 -29.57 16.03
N ALA A 81 4.04 -28.89 14.99
CA ALA A 81 4.69 -27.74 14.40
C ALA A 81 4.78 -26.55 15.38
N ALA A 82 3.71 -26.26 16.13
CA ALA A 82 3.68 -25.18 17.11
C ALA A 82 4.64 -25.42 18.29
N ASN A 83 4.70 -26.65 18.80
CA ASN A 83 5.65 -27.01 19.85
C ASN A 83 7.10 -26.93 19.35
N ALA A 84 7.34 -27.38 18.11
CA ALA A 84 8.67 -27.29 17.51
C ALA A 84 9.08 -25.85 17.17
N SER A 85 8.14 -24.98 16.77
CA SER A 85 8.42 -23.56 16.54
C SER A 85 8.82 -22.86 17.83
N PHE A 86 8.09 -23.12 18.92
CA PHE A 86 8.44 -22.59 20.24
C PHE A 86 9.79 -23.10 20.74
N LYS A 87 10.08 -24.39 20.56
CA LYS A 87 11.38 -24.95 20.95
C LYS A 87 12.55 -24.30 20.21
N ALA A 88 12.34 -23.87 18.97
CA ALA A 88 13.37 -23.21 18.17
C ALA A 88 13.53 -21.72 18.49
N SER A 89 12.44 -21.01 18.82
CA SER A 89 12.48 -19.56 19.06
C SER A 89 12.47 -19.14 20.53
N GLU A 90 12.02 -20.01 21.43
CA GLU A 90 11.63 -19.69 22.81
C GLU A 90 10.60 -18.54 22.91
N ASP A 91 9.82 -18.34 21.83
CA ASP A 91 8.90 -17.21 21.67
C ASP A 91 7.44 -17.69 21.46
N ILE A 92 6.57 -17.31 22.40
CA ILE A 92 5.14 -17.60 22.38
C ILE A 92 4.45 -16.96 21.17
N GLN A 93 4.90 -15.79 20.73
CA GLN A 93 4.32 -15.11 19.57
C GLN A 93 4.60 -15.89 18.27
N VAL A 94 5.79 -16.47 18.15
CA VAL A 94 6.14 -17.38 17.04
C VAL A 94 5.27 -18.65 17.07
N MET A 95 5.07 -19.24 18.26
CA MET A 95 4.14 -20.37 18.44
C MET A 95 2.72 -20.00 17.99
N TYR A 96 2.24 -18.82 18.38
CA TYR A 96 0.94 -18.31 17.99
C TYR A 96 0.81 -18.16 16.47
N TYR A 97 1.82 -17.58 15.80
CA TYR A 97 1.83 -17.43 14.35
C TYR A 97 1.85 -18.78 13.62
N MET A 98 2.50 -19.79 14.19
CA MET A 98 2.46 -21.17 13.68
C MET A 98 1.04 -21.74 13.69
N VAL A 99 0.37 -21.68 14.86
CA VAL A 99 -1.01 -22.14 15.01
C VAL A 99 -1.92 -21.41 14.03
N CYS A 100 -1.80 -20.10 13.93
CA CYS A 100 -2.62 -19.31 13.03
C CYS A 100 -2.35 -19.61 11.55
N SER A 101 -1.09 -19.84 11.15
CA SER A 101 -0.74 -20.18 9.76
C SER A 101 -1.39 -21.50 9.33
N TYR A 102 -1.41 -22.51 10.20
CA TYR A 102 -2.17 -23.74 9.95
C TYR A 102 -3.68 -23.48 9.90
N VAL A 103 -4.24 -22.86 10.93
CA VAL A 103 -5.69 -22.59 11.01
C VAL A 103 -6.18 -21.84 9.77
N TYR A 104 -5.50 -20.76 9.37
CA TYR A 104 -5.88 -19.98 8.20
C TYR A 104 -5.51 -20.64 6.88
N GLY A 105 -4.45 -21.46 6.83
CA GLY A 105 -4.14 -22.31 5.68
C GLY A 105 -5.34 -23.18 5.28
N TYR A 106 -5.93 -23.89 6.25
CA TYR A 106 -7.12 -24.71 6.00
C TYR A 106 -8.42 -23.89 5.92
N LYS A 107 -8.65 -22.95 6.84
CA LYS A 107 -9.87 -22.14 6.90
C LYS A 107 -10.08 -21.31 5.63
N ASN A 108 -9.02 -20.72 5.09
CA ASN A 108 -9.07 -19.92 3.86
C ASN A 108 -8.85 -20.77 2.59
N LYS A 109 -8.82 -22.10 2.72
CA LYS A 109 -8.73 -23.06 1.61
C LYS A 109 -7.55 -22.83 0.68
N TRP A 110 -6.36 -22.62 1.25
CA TRP A 110 -5.13 -22.55 0.47
C TRP A 110 -4.89 -23.87 -0.27
N ALA A 111 -4.30 -23.79 -1.46
CA ALA A 111 -3.95 -24.99 -2.24
C ALA A 111 -3.03 -25.90 -1.43
N SER A 112 -3.27 -27.22 -1.49
CA SER A 112 -2.50 -28.21 -0.73
C SER A 112 -1.01 -28.12 -1.02
N ASP A 113 -0.65 -27.92 -2.28
CA ASP A 113 0.74 -27.91 -2.75
C ASP A 113 1.45 -26.61 -2.37
N PHE A 114 0.71 -25.50 -2.33
CA PHE A 114 1.21 -24.24 -1.80
C PHE A 114 1.51 -24.36 -0.30
N PHE A 115 0.59 -24.95 0.45
CA PHE A 115 0.74 -25.13 1.91
C PHE A 115 1.83 -26.15 2.24
N SER A 116 1.94 -27.25 1.51
CA SER A 116 2.99 -28.25 1.71
C SER A 116 4.38 -27.70 1.39
N THR A 117 4.50 -26.89 0.34
CA THR A 117 5.74 -26.17 0.02
C THR A 117 6.12 -25.20 1.13
N TRP A 118 5.14 -24.44 1.67
CA TRP A 118 5.37 -23.57 2.82
C TRP A 118 5.88 -24.33 4.06
N ILE A 119 5.35 -25.52 4.37
CA ILE A 119 5.86 -26.35 5.47
C ILE A 119 7.34 -26.70 5.28
N GLY A 120 7.79 -26.90 4.03
CA GLY A 120 9.22 -27.10 3.72
C GLY A 120 10.04 -25.84 4.02
N ILE A 121 9.61 -24.71 3.46
CA ILE A 121 10.27 -23.40 3.66
C ILE A 121 10.35 -23.04 5.15
N GLU A 122 9.28 -23.29 5.89
CA GLU A 122 9.20 -23.03 7.32
C GLU A 122 10.26 -23.81 8.11
N LYS A 123 10.51 -25.08 7.76
CA LYS A 123 11.57 -25.87 8.40
C LYS A 123 12.96 -25.30 8.11
N ASP A 124 13.18 -24.81 6.89
CA ASP A 124 14.44 -24.17 6.50
C ASP A 124 14.65 -22.86 7.29
N TYR A 125 13.60 -22.06 7.49
CA TYR A 125 13.66 -20.84 8.29
C TYR A 125 13.77 -21.11 9.79
N ARG A 126 13.16 -22.17 10.30
CA ARG A 126 13.28 -22.58 11.71
C ARG A 126 14.72 -22.92 12.11
N ALA A 127 15.54 -23.34 11.14
CA ALA A 127 16.96 -23.61 11.35
C ALA A 127 17.85 -22.36 11.31
N LYS A 128 17.29 -21.18 11.00
CA LYS A 128 18.00 -19.89 11.02
C LYS A 128 17.96 -19.27 12.41
N GLU A 129 18.58 -18.10 12.54
CA GLU A 129 18.53 -17.28 13.75
C GLU A 129 17.08 -16.96 14.16
N ALA A 130 16.86 -16.85 15.47
CA ALA A 130 15.51 -16.69 16.03
C ALA A 130 14.77 -15.46 15.48
N GLU A 131 15.48 -14.37 15.21
CA GLU A 131 14.92 -13.14 14.62
C GLU A 131 14.42 -13.37 13.18
N ASP A 132 15.23 -13.99 12.32
CA ASP A 132 14.86 -14.34 10.95
C ASP A 132 13.64 -15.28 10.92
N TYR A 133 13.60 -16.23 11.85
CA TYR A 133 12.49 -17.16 11.97
C TYR A 133 11.21 -16.45 12.44
N ALA A 134 11.32 -15.56 13.42
CA ALA A 134 10.19 -14.78 13.91
C ALA A 134 9.60 -13.88 12.81
N GLU A 135 10.44 -13.21 12.02
CA GLU A 135 10.00 -12.39 10.88
C GLU A 135 9.28 -13.24 9.82
N PHE A 136 9.80 -14.43 9.51
CA PHE A 136 9.17 -15.35 8.57
C PHE A 136 7.83 -15.87 9.08
N MET A 137 7.71 -16.18 10.37
CA MET A 137 6.47 -16.65 10.96
C MET A 137 5.41 -15.54 11.02
N LYS A 138 5.80 -14.29 11.31
CA LYS A 138 4.91 -13.13 11.19
C LYS A 138 4.36 -12.99 9.77
N PHE A 139 5.25 -13.03 8.77
CA PHE A 139 4.86 -12.98 7.36
C PHE A 139 3.91 -14.13 6.97
N SER A 140 4.22 -15.35 7.41
CA SER A 140 3.39 -16.53 7.14
C SER A 140 1.98 -16.35 7.67
N TYR A 141 1.85 -15.89 8.91
CA TYR A 141 0.56 -15.58 9.52
C TYR A 141 -0.21 -14.53 8.71
N ASP A 142 0.44 -13.43 8.32
CA ASP A 142 -0.20 -12.35 7.53
C ASP A 142 -0.64 -12.84 6.14
N LEU A 143 0.20 -13.65 5.50
CA LEU A 143 -0.07 -14.23 4.20
C LEU A 143 -1.29 -15.14 4.27
N PHE A 144 -1.29 -16.15 5.14
CA PHE A 144 -2.38 -17.12 5.21
C PHE A 144 -3.70 -16.48 5.64
N ARG A 145 -3.65 -15.54 6.60
CA ARG A 145 -4.85 -14.90 7.14
C ARG A 145 -5.44 -13.85 6.19
N TYR A 146 -4.61 -12.97 5.64
CA TYR A 146 -5.07 -11.77 4.95
C TYR A 146 -4.74 -11.75 3.45
N LYS A 147 -4.01 -12.75 2.93
CA LYS A 147 -3.34 -12.71 1.61
C LYS A 147 -2.40 -11.50 1.49
N ALA A 148 -1.87 -11.05 2.62
CA ALA A 148 -1.02 -9.88 2.67
C ALA A 148 0.44 -10.28 2.39
N LEU A 149 1.05 -9.57 1.44
CA LEU A 149 2.48 -9.66 1.15
C LEU A 149 3.28 -8.82 2.15
N ILE A 150 2.69 -7.72 2.62
CA ILE A 150 3.13 -6.90 3.76
C ILE A 150 1.91 -6.54 4.61
N ASN A 151 2.07 -6.56 5.93
CA ASN A 151 1.04 -6.13 6.88
C ASN A 151 1.67 -5.45 8.11
N GLN A 152 1.81 -4.14 8.00
CA GLN A 152 2.32 -3.24 9.03
C GLN A 152 1.27 -2.13 9.30
N GLU A 153 1.52 -1.31 10.32
CA GLU A 153 0.61 -0.21 10.67
C GLU A 153 0.51 0.84 9.54
N SER A 154 1.65 1.21 8.96
CA SER A 154 1.75 2.20 7.88
C SER A 154 1.33 1.67 6.52
N ALA A 155 1.58 0.39 6.23
CA ALA A 155 1.34 -0.20 4.92
C ALA A 155 0.86 -1.65 5.01
N ARG A 156 -0.22 -1.94 4.28
CA ARG A 156 -0.69 -3.29 4.00
C ARG A 156 -0.83 -3.46 2.49
N TRP A 157 -0.12 -4.45 1.95
CA TRP A 157 -0.21 -4.85 0.55
C TRP A 157 -0.82 -6.24 0.44
N ILE A 158 -1.94 -6.35 -0.27
CA ILE A 158 -2.67 -7.60 -0.50
C ILE A 158 -2.62 -7.91 -1.99
N PHE A 159 -2.35 -9.18 -2.31
CA PHE A 159 -2.55 -9.70 -3.66
C PHE A 159 -3.72 -10.66 -3.70
N LYS A 160 -4.72 -10.35 -4.53
CA LYS A 160 -5.88 -11.20 -4.78
C LYS A 160 -5.74 -11.85 -6.15
N GLY A 161 -5.19 -13.05 -6.19
CA GLY A 161 -5.03 -13.86 -7.39
C GLY A 161 -4.39 -15.19 -7.03
N THR A 162 -3.71 -15.79 -7.99
CA THR A 162 -2.92 -17.01 -7.78
C THR A 162 -1.54 -16.65 -7.23
N LEU A 163 -1.06 -17.44 -6.27
CA LEU A 163 0.24 -17.30 -5.62
C LEU A 163 0.99 -18.61 -5.71
N GLU A 164 2.26 -18.55 -6.09
CA GLU A 164 3.16 -19.70 -6.18
C GLU A 164 4.51 -19.37 -5.54
N TRP A 165 5.06 -20.29 -4.77
CA TRP A 165 6.40 -20.13 -4.20
C TRP A 165 7.47 -20.31 -5.28
N ASN A 166 8.49 -19.46 -5.25
CA ASN A 166 9.74 -19.69 -5.97
C ASN A 166 10.91 -19.60 -4.97
N THR A 167 11.70 -20.67 -4.87
CA THR A 167 12.76 -20.84 -3.87
C THR A 167 14.15 -21.05 -4.48
N GLU A 168 14.33 -20.89 -5.80
CA GLU A 168 15.58 -21.26 -6.49
C GLU A 168 16.82 -20.49 -6.03
N LYS A 169 16.66 -19.23 -5.60
CA LYS A 169 17.78 -18.36 -5.16
C LYS A 169 17.45 -17.50 -3.95
N LYS A 170 16.25 -16.90 -3.99
CA LYS A 170 15.69 -16.05 -2.93
C LYS A 170 14.24 -16.48 -2.76
N LEU A 171 13.71 -16.33 -1.56
CA LEU A 171 12.31 -16.59 -1.31
C LEU A 171 11.44 -15.55 -2.03
N LYS A 172 10.61 -16.03 -2.96
CA LYS A 172 9.72 -15.19 -3.76
C LYS A 172 8.32 -15.79 -3.84
N LEU A 173 7.35 -14.93 -4.09
CA LEU A 173 6.01 -15.30 -4.54
C LEU A 173 5.82 -14.83 -5.97
N ILE A 174 5.47 -15.75 -6.86
CA ILE A 174 4.96 -15.45 -8.19
C ILE A 174 3.46 -15.20 -8.05
N CYS A 175 3.03 -14.02 -8.51
CA CYS A 175 1.66 -13.54 -8.40
C CYS A 175 1.06 -13.46 -9.81
N SER A 176 -0.07 -14.13 -10.05
CA SER A 176 -0.70 -14.19 -11.38
C SER A 176 -2.19 -13.93 -11.33
N GLU A 177 -2.72 -13.41 -12.45
CA GLU A 177 -4.16 -13.26 -12.72
C GLU A 177 -4.93 -12.61 -11.57
N GLY A 178 -4.43 -11.47 -11.07
CA GLY A 178 -4.94 -10.91 -9.83
C GLY A 178 -5.02 -9.41 -9.79
N GLN A 179 -5.17 -8.92 -8.56
CA GLN A 179 -5.27 -7.51 -8.22
C GLN A 179 -4.28 -7.21 -7.10
N LEU A 180 -3.57 -6.09 -7.19
CA LEU A 180 -2.70 -5.59 -6.14
C LEU A 180 -3.40 -4.42 -5.44
N ILE A 181 -3.51 -4.50 -4.11
CA ILE A 181 -4.18 -3.50 -3.28
C ILE A 181 -3.21 -3.07 -2.18
N GLY A 182 -2.83 -1.79 -2.19
CA GLY A 182 -2.05 -1.15 -1.14
C GLY A 182 -2.90 -0.15 -0.36
N GLY A 183 -2.94 -0.27 0.96
CA GLY A 183 -3.61 0.70 1.83
C GLY A 183 -3.09 0.63 3.26
N SER A 184 -3.49 1.57 4.11
CA SER A 184 -3.19 1.54 5.54
C SER A 184 -4.45 1.24 6.35
N ALA A 185 -4.29 0.79 7.59
CA ALA A 185 -5.44 0.61 8.49
C ALA A 185 -6.24 1.90 8.67
N SER A 186 -5.56 3.05 8.69
CA SER A 186 -6.16 4.38 8.82
C SER A 186 -6.98 4.84 7.62
N LEU A 187 -6.81 4.25 6.43
CA LEU A 187 -7.49 4.66 5.18
C LEU A 187 -8.45 3.60 4.64
N THR A 188 -8.82 2.61 5.48
CA THR A 188 -9.61 1.45 5.06
C THR A 188 -10.93 1.87 4.41
N GLY A 189 -11.07 1.64 3.10
CA GLY A 189 -12.27 1.96 2.33
C GLY A 189 -12.36 3.41 1.82
N GLU A 190 -11.38 4.25 2.17
CA GLU A 190 -11.33 5.65 1.77
C GLU A 190 -10.31 5.89 0.64
N ASP A 191 -9.12 5.29 0.74
CA ASP A 191 -8.05 5.47 -0.23
C ASP A 191 -7.14 4.24 -0.33
N SER A 192 -6.73 3.94 -1.56
CA SER A 192 -5.80 2.84 -1.84
C SER A 192 -5.01 3.10 -3.11
N VAL A 193 -3.86 2.45 -3.21
CA VAL A 193 -3.21 2.16 -4.48
C VAL A 193 -3.80 0.86 -4.99
N TYR A 194 -4.41 0.88 -6.17
CA TYR A 194 -5.13 -0.26 -6.72
C TYR A 194 -4.71 -0.54 -8.16
N VAL A 195 -4.27 -1.76 -8.42
CA VAL A 195 -3.95 -2.25 -9.77
C VAL A 195 -4.82 -3.45 -10.08
N ALA A 196 -5.72 -3.31 -11.06
CA ALA A 196 -6.52 -4.40 -11.58
C ALA A 196 -5.73 -5.24 -12.60
N GLU A 197 -6.12 -6.50 -12.79
CA GLU A 197 -5.66 -7.36 -13.89
C GLU A 197 -4.13 -7.45 -14.03
N THR A 198 -3.45 -7.60 -12.90
CA THR A 198 -2.00 -7.57 -12.80
C THR A 198 -1.45 -8.92 -12.34
N GLY A 199 -0.19 -9.17 -12.72
CA GLY A 199 0.66 -10.16 -12.08
C GLY A 199 1.97 -9.51 -11.61
N GLY A 200 2.89 -10.32 -11.13
CA GLY A 200 4.21 -9.85 -10.74
C GLY A 200 4.97 -10.84 -9.87
N VAL A 201 6.07 -10.35 -9.31
CA VAL A 201 6.91 -11.12 -8.39
C VAL A 201 7.11 -10.29 -7.12
N PHE A 202 6.75 -10.88 -5.99
CA PHE A 202 7.11 -10.36 -4.67
C PHE A 202 8.39 -11.03 -4.19
N ASP A 203 9.37 -10.21 -3.80
CA ASP A 203 10.62 -10.66 -3.21
C ASP A 203 10.56 -10.46 -1.68
N TYR A 204 10.57 -11.57 -0.94
CA TYR A 204 10.34 -11.58 0.50
C TYR A 204 11.44 -10.85 1.28
N GLU A 205 12.70 -10.93 0.83
CA GLU A 205 13.83 -10.30 1.53
C GLU A 205 13.82 -8.80 1.31
N THR A 206 13.68 -8.36 0.06
CA THR A 206 13.77 -6.93 -0.29
C THR A 206 12.46 -6.17 -0.11
N LYS A 207 11.36 -6.87 0.19
CA LYS A 207 10.00 -6.32 0.30
C LYS A 207 9.57 -5.55 -0.96
N LYS A 208 10.05 -5.98 -2.14
CA LYS A 208 9.76 -5.33 -3.43
C LYS A 208 8.75 -6.13 -4.24
N PHE A 209 7.82 -5.43 -4.87
CA PHE A 209 7.01 -5.97 -5.96
C PHE A 209 7.57 -5.52 -7.31
N THR A 210 7.78 -6.49 -8.21
CA THR A 210 7.97 -6.21 -9.63
C THR A 210 6.71 -6.62 -10.36
N GLY A 211 5.85 -5.65 -10.65
CA GLY A 211 4.56 -5.86 -11.30
C GLY A 211 4.68 -5.93 -12.81
N ARG A 212 3.80 -6.72 -13.42
CA ARG A 212 3.67 -6.87 -14.88
C ARG A 212 2.21 -6.72 -15.25
N ASN A 213 1.98 -5.98 -16.34
CA ASN A 213 0.65 -5.62 -16.83
C ASN A 213 -0.17 -4.89 -15.75
N GLY A 214 -1.46 -4.66 -16.03
CA GLY A 214 -2.43 -4.16 -15.07
C GLY A 214 -2.95 -2.78 -15.41
N THR A 215 -3.99 -2.38 -14.68
CA THR A 215 -4.74 -1.14 -14.95
C THR A 215 -4.93 -0.35 -13.67
N VAL A 216 -4.55 0.93 -13.69
CA VAL A 216 -4.83 1.91 -12.64
C VAL A 216 -5.88 2.89 -13.16
N ASN A 217 -6.85 3.27 -12.33
CA ASN A 217 -7.90 4.21 -12.70
C ASN A 217 -7.94 5.42 -11.75
N TRP A 218 -8.76 6.41 -12.09
CA TRP A 218 -8.91 7.66 -11.32
C TRP A 218 -10.20 7.71 -10.49
N GLU A 219 -10.81 6.57 -10.14
CA GLU A 219 -12.05 6.56 -9.35
C GLU A 219 -11.88 7.22 -7.98
N LYS A 220 -10.73 7.01 -7.33
CA LYS A 220 -10.43 7.69 -6.05
C LYS A 220 -10.30 9.21 -6.16
N ALA A 221 -10.07 9.72 -7.37
CA ALA A 221 -10.06 11.15 -7.67
C ALA A 221 -11.41 11.64 -8.23
N GLY A 222 -12.45 10.79 -8.25
CA GLY A 222 -13.79 11.13 -8.71
C GLY A 222 -13.99 11.07 -10.24
N LEU A 223 -13.03 10.51 -11.00
CA LEU A 223 -13.21 10.32 -12.45
C LEU A 223 -13.75 8.91 -12.76
N LYS A 224 -14.55 8.79 -13.81
CA LYS A 224 -15.14 7.50 -14.20
C LYS A 224 -14.06 6.55 -14.72
N LYS A 225 -13.98 5.33 -14.16
CA LYS A 225 -13.04 4.28 -14.61
C LYS A 225 -13.13 3.93 -16.10
N SER A 226 -14.32 4.02 -16.70
CA SER A 226 -14.53 3.67 -18.10
C SER A 226 -13.96 4.70 -19.06
N GLU A 227 -13.72 5.92 -18.57
CA GLU A 227 -13.27 7.05 -19.36
C GLU A 227 -11.81 7.40 -19.06
N THR A 228 -11.35 7.20 -17.82
CA THR A 228 -9.98 7.57 -17.40
C THR A 228 -9.28 6.44 -16.65
N TYR A 229 -8.32 5.82 -17.34
CA TYR A 229 -7.49 4.73 -16.82
C TYR A 229 -6.16 4.65 -17.55
N ALA A 230 -5.15 4.09 -16.89
CA ALA A 230 -3.83 3.84 -17.45
C ALA A 230 -3.52 2.35 -17.45
N GLU A 231 -3.07 1.83 -18.58
CA GLU A 231 -2.57 0.47 -18.73
C GLU A 231 -1.05 0.45 -18.51
N LEU A 232 -0.61 -0.41 -17.59
CA LEU A 232 0.77 -0.53 -17.15
C LEU A 232 1.42 -1.67 -17.91
N LYS A 233 2.62 -1.49 -18.47
CA LYS A 233 3.42 -2.63 -18.99
C LYS A 233 4.20 -3.31 -17.87
N GLY A 234 4.76 -2.51 -16.98
CA GLY A 234 5.46 -2.95 -15.78
C GLY A 234 5.58 -1.81 -14.78
N TYR A 235 5.73 -2.16 -13.51
CA TYR A 235 5.81 -1.19 -12.43
C TYR A 235 6.56 -1.76 -11.23
N ARG A 236 6.96 -0.89 -10.32
CA ARG A 236 7.67 -1.28 -9.10
C ARG A 236 7.01 -0.67 -7.89
N VAL A 237 6.99 -1.44 -6.81
CA VAL A 237 6.50 -1.02 -5.50
C VAL A 237 7.55 -1.42 -4.46
N ASN A 238 8.01 -0.45 -3.67
CA ASN A 238 8.60 -0.73 -2.37
C ASN A 238 7.43 -0.97 -1.42
N MET A 239 7.19 -2.21 -0.99
CA MET A 239 5.95 -2.52 -0.25
C MET A 239 5.93 -1.98 1.18
N ASN A 240 7.01 -1.36 1.66
CA ASN A 240 7.00 -0.62 2.92
C ASN A 240 6.36 0.78 2.76
N GLU A 241 6.13 1.23 1.53
CA GLU A 241 5.51 2.51 1.18
C GLU A 241 4.17 2.24 0.46
N LEU A 242 3.24 3.18 0.53
CA LEU A 242 1.99 3.12 -0.23
C LEU A 242 2.10 3.90 -1.55
N VAL A 243 3.16 3.60 -2.31
CA VAL A 243 3.53 4.29 -3.55
C VAL A 243 3.79 3.30 -4.67
N LEU A 244 3.12 3.49 -5.80
CA LEU A 244 3.36 2.80 -7.07
C LEU A 244 4.00 3.75 -8.09
N LYS A 245 5.03 3.25 -8.78
CA LYS A 245 5.69 3.97 -9.86
C LYS A 245 5.76 3.09 -11.11
N SER A 246 5.35 3.66 -12.25
CA SER A 246 5.51 3.04 -13.56
C SER A 246 6.15 4.03 -14.52
N ASP A 247 7.28 3.62 -15.08
CA ASP A 247 8.05 4.47 -16.00
C ASP A 247 7.28 4.70 -17.30
N THR A 248 6.53 3.68 -17.77
CA THR A 248 5.76 3.72 -19.02
C THR A 248 4.37 3.12 -18.83
N VAL A 249 3.35 3.94 -19.07
CA VAL A 249 1.93 3.56 -19.14
C VAL A 249 1.29 4.13 -20.40
N MET A 250 0.12 3.61 -20.74
CA MET A 250 -0.75 4.13 -21.78
C MET A 250 -2.03 4.66 -21.14
N LEU A 251 -2.25 5.97 -21.18
CA LEU A 251 -3.42 6.63 -20.59
C LEU A 251 -4.53 6.77 -21.63
N THR A 252 -5.71 6.26 -21.29
CA THR A 252 -6.98 6.58 -21.94
C THR A 252 -7.70 7.66 -21.13
N THR A 253 -8.17 8.72 -21.79
CA THR A 253 -8.87 9.84 -21.16
C THR A 253 -9.73 10.60 -22.18
N PRO A 254 -10.83 11.28 -21.79
CA PRO A 254 -11.68 12.02 -22.73
C PRO A 254 -10.99 13.14 -23.51
N TYR A 255 -9.82 13.59 -23.07
CA TYR A 255 -9.05 14.65 -23.74
C TYR A 255 -8.43 14.22 -25.08
N PHE A 256 -8.27 12.90 -25.31
CA PHE A 256 -7.61 12.37 -26.49
C PHE A 256 -8.41 11.21 -27.08
N LYS A 257 -8.49 11.15 -28.41
CA LYS A 257 -9.16 10.05 -29.11
C LYS A 257 -8.39 8.74 -29.00
N GLU A 258 -7.07 8.84 -29.05
CA GLU A 258 -6.15 7.70 -28.93
C GLU A 258 -5.42 7.77 -27.58
N PRO A 259 -5.11 6.62 -26.97
CA PRO A 259 -4.33 6.60 -25.74
C PRO A 259 -2.94 7.23 -25.89
N ILE A 260 -2.44 7.87 -24.83
CA ILE A 260 -1.15 8.56 -24.84
C ILE A 260 -0.13 7.93 -23.89
N TYR A 261 1.13 7.91 -24.30
CA TYR A 261 2.21 7.37 -23.48
C TYR A 261 2.75 8.38 -22.46
N GLY A 262 3.10 7.89 -21.28
CA GLY A 262 3.70 8.69 -20.21
C GLY A 262 4.14 7.86 -19.02
N SER A 263 4.52 8.54 -17.94
CA SER A 263 4.86 7.93 -16.65
C SER A 263 3.70 8.10 -15.65
N LEU A 264 3.56 7.15 -14.73
CA LEU A 264 2.53 7.15 -13.69
C LEU A 264 3.16 7.06 -12.29
N VAL A 265 2.66 7.88 -11.37
CA VAL A 265 2.86 7.71 -9.94
C VAL A 265 1.48 7.66 -9.28
N ASP A 266 1.21 6.61 -8.52
CA ASP A 266 0.02 6.52 -7.68
C ASP A 266 0.42 6.38 -6.22
N LYS A 267 -0.28 7.06 -5.33
CA LYS A 267 0.01 7.09 -3.89
C LYS A 267 -1.28 7.16 -3.09
N THR A 268 -1.25 6.72 -1.83
CA THR A 268 -2.32 7.08 -0.88
C THR A 268 -2.10 8.48 -0.32
N THR A 269 -3.13 9.02 0.31
CA THR A 269 -3.23 10.39 0.81
C THR A 269 -2.21 10.67 1.90
N ASN A 270 -1.84 9.66 2.70
CA ASN A 270 -0.80 9.78 3.73
C ASN A 270 0.61 9.96 3.13
N GLU A 271 0.80 9.61 1.85
CA GLU A 271 2.07 9.71 1.12
C GLU A 271 2.13 10.96 0.21
N LEU A 272 1.08 11.80 0.23
CA LEU A 272 1.01 13.06 -0.51
C LEU A 272 1.60 14.19 0.33
N GLU A 273 2.38 15.06 -0.32
CA GLU A 273 2.74 16.35 0.28
C GLU A 273 1.56 17.33 0.16
N GLN A 274 1.58 18.43 0.91
CA GLN A 274 0.55 19.47 0.80
C GLN A 274 0.46 19.97 -0.66
N GLU A 275 -0.73 19.88 -1.26
CA GLU A 275 -1.09 20.24 -2.65
C GLU A 275 -0.85 19.18 -3.76
N ASP A 276 -0.26 18.03 -3.42
CA ASP A 276 -0.17 16.89 -4.34
C ASP A 276 -1.55 16.25 -4.59
N GLY A 277 -1.69 15.55 -5.73
CA GLY A 277 -2.87 14.73 -6.03
C GLY A 277 -2.48 13.42 -6.72
N ALA A 278 -3.24 12.35 -6.43
CA ALA A 278 -3.01 11.03 -6.99
C ALA A 278 -4.30 10.42 -7.57
N PRO A 279 -4.20 9.56 -8.60
CA PRO A 279 -2.98 9.23 -9.33
C PRO A 279 -2.46 10.41 -10.18
N MET A 280 -1.15 10.40 -10.48
CA MET A 280 -0.49 11.39 -11.33
C MET A 280 0.07 10.73 -12.58
N PHE A 281 -0.42 11.16 -13.75
CA PHE A 281 0.15 10.81 -15.06
C PHE A 281 0.86 12.02 -15.67
N LYS A 282 2.00 11.78 -16.31
CA LYS A 282 2.74 12.79 -17.08
C LYS A 282 3.10 12.26 -18.46
N SER A 283 2.66 12.94 -19.51
CA SER A 283 2.92 12.54 -20.90
C SER A 283 4.39 12.62 -21.25
N PHE A 284 4.87 11.70 -22.09
CA PHE A 284 6.19 11.83 -22.71
C PHE A 284 6.20 12.88 -23.82
N SER A 285 5.12 12.94 -24.60
CA SER A 285 4.96 14.00 -25.59
C SER A 285 4.85 15.34 -24.87
N LYS A 286 5.63 16.30 -25.34
CA LYS A 286 5.58 17.70 -24.91
C LYS A 286 4.63 18.54 -25.76
N ARG A 287 3.99 17.93 -26.76
CA ARG A 287 3.12 18.58 -27.76
C ARG A 287 1.95 17.66 -28.06
N LEU A 288 0.91 17.77 -27.25
CA LEU A 288 -0.37 17.11 -27.40
C LEU A 288 -1.42 18.18 -27.65
N LEU A 289 -2.14 18.02 -28.76
CA LEU A 289 -3.25 18.89 -29.12
C LEU A 289 -4.53 18.38 -28.43
N ILE A 290 -5.11 19.19 -27.55
CA ILE A 290 -6.47 19.02 -27.06
C ILE A 290 -7.33 20.01 -27.82
N SER A 291 -8.06 19.51 -28.82
CA SER A 291 -9.02 20.31 -29.56
C SER A 291 -10.23 20.61 -28.67
N GLU A 292 -10.76 21.83 -28.77
CA GLU A 292 -11.97 22.23 -28.05
C GLU A 292 -11.88 21.98 -26.54
N LEU A 293 -10.72 22.30 -25.94
CA LEU A 293 -10.54 22.30 -24.48
C LEU A 293 -11.67 23.10 -23.80
N MET A 294 -12.10 24.18 -24.46
CA MET A 294 -13.41 24.81 -24.28
C MET A 294 -13.88 25.36 -25.63
N GLU A 295 -15.08 25.93 -25.67
CA GLU A 295 -15.62 26.57 -26.86
C GLU A 295 -14.59 27.54 -27.48
N ASN A 296 -14.21 27.28 -28.73
CA ASN A 296 -13.26 28.08 -29.50
C ASN A 296 -11.82 28.13 -28.96
N LEU A 297 -11.41 27.23 -28.06
CA LEU A 297 -10.06 27.20 -27.50
C LEU A 297 -9.45 25.80 -27.58
N ASP A 298 -8.34 25.67 -28.28
CA ASP A 298 -7.51 24.46 -28.25
C ASP A 298 -6.30 24.66 -27.32
N PHE A 299 -5.74 23.55 -26.84
CA PHE A 299 -4.47 23.52 -26.11
C PHE A 299 -3.43 22.70 -26.87
N ASP A 300 -2.17 23.16 -26.89
CA ASP A 300 -1.03 22.44 -27.46
C ASP A 300 0.17 22.50 -26.51
N GLY A 301 0.51 21.37 -25.88
CA GLY A 301 1.62 21.27 -24.94
C GLY A 301 1.75 19.90 -24.30
N GLY A 302 2.61 19.77 -23.30
CA GLY A 302 2.70 18.58 -22.45
C GLY A 302 1.47 18.46 -21.56
N PHE A 303 1.03 17.23 -21.32
CA PHE A 303 -0.17 16.92 -20.56
C PHE A 303 0.21 16.21 -19.25
N THR A 304 -0.33 16.69 -18.13
CA THR A 304 -0.24 16.02 -16.83
C THR A 304 -1.62 15.96 -16.20
N LEU A 305 -2.01 14.79 -15.71
CA LEU A 305 -3.26 14.58 -14.98
C LEU A 305 -2.89 14.27 -13.52
N VAL A 306 -3.23 15.16 -12.58
CA VAL A 306 -2.91 15.08 -11.15
C VAL A 306 -4.22 15.00 -10.36
N GLY A 307 -4.56 13.81 -9.87
CA GLY A 307 -5.92 13.55 -9.38
C GLY A 307 -6.93 13.91 -10.48
N SER A 308 -7.94 14.73 -10.17
CA SER A 308 -8.92 15.21 -11.15
C SER A 308 -8.50 16.45 -11.95
N ARG A 309 -7.29 16.99 -11.72
CA ARG A 309 -6.83 18.24 -12.33
C ARG A 309 -5.93 17.97 -13.53
N VAL A 310 -6.14 18.70 -14.62
CA VAL A 310 -5.24 18.70 -15.78
C VAL A 310 -4.30 19.90 -15.70
N LEU A 311 -3.00 19.65 -15.88
CA LEU A 311 -1.95 20.65 -15.99
C LEU A 311 -1.32 20.59 -17.37
N GLY A 312 -1.28 21.74 -18.04
CA GLY A 312 -0.55 21.93 -19.29
C GLY A 312 0.88 22.41 -19.02
N SER A 313 1.87 21.85 -19.71
CA SER A 313 3.28 22.24 -19.53
C SER A 313 4.00 22.47 -20.86
N GLY A 314 4.99 23.36 -20.84
CA GLY A 314 5.92 23.57 -21.97
C GLY A 314 7.32 23.82 -21.45
N ASP A 315 8.30 23.84 -22.35
CA ASP A 315 9.69 24.17 -22.00
C ASP A 315 10.15 25.49 -22.62
N LYS A 316 11.34 25.96 -22.24
CA LYS A 316 11.86 27.27 -22.65
C LYS A 316 11.95 27.44 -24.17
N GLY A 317 12.14 26.35 -24.92
CA GLY A 317 12.19 26.36 -26.39
C GLY A 317 10.83 26.10 -27.05
N ASN A 318 9.96 25.35 -26.38
CA ASN A 318 8.62 24.97 -26.84
C ASN A 318 7.59 25.20 -25.73
N PRO A 319 7.21 26.47 -25.48
CA PRO A 319 6.16 26.80 -24.53
C PRO A 319 4.82 26.21 -24.96
N ALA A 320 4.01 25.78 -23.98
CA ALA A 320 2.64 25.34 -24.23
C ALA A 320 1.81 26.51 -24.79
N ARG A 321 0.79 26.20 -25.58
CA ARG A 321 0.00 27.18 -26.32
C ARG A 321 -1.49 27.00 -26.06
N LEU A 322 -2.19 28.12 -25.92
CA LEU A 322 -3.63 28.19 -26.06
C LEU A 322 -3.96 28.85 -27.40
N ILE A 323 -4.74 28.16 -28.23
CA ILE A 323 -5.04 28.57 -29.61
C ILE A 323 -6.52 28.94 -29.66
N TYR A 324 -6.82 30.23 -29.83
CA TYR A 324 -8.20 30.72 -29.90
C TYR A 324 -8.68 30.80 -31.37
N LYS A 325 -9.84 30.20 -31.63
CA LYS A 325 -10.49 30.19 -32.95
C LYS A 325 -11.57 31.28 -32.98
N TYR A 326 -11.49 32.22 -33.91
CA TYR A 326 -12.50 33.28 -34.04
C TYR A 326 -12.87 33.50 -35.52
N ASN A 327 -14.16 33.38 -35.85
CA ASN A 327 -14.68 33.62 -37.21
C ASN A 327 -13.88 32.90 -38.32
N SER A 328 -13.60 31.61 -38.13
CA SER A 328 -12.83 30.77 -39.07
C SER A 328 -11.36 31.16 -39.26
N ASN A 329 -10.88 32.20 -38.57
CA ASN A 329 -9.47 32.61 -38.53
C ASN A 329 -8.84 32.16 -37.21
N VAL A 330 -7.64 31.56 -37.28
CA VAL A 330 -6.84 31.25 -36.09
C VAL A 330 -6.17 32.54 -35.62
N ILE A 331 -6.57 33.04 -34.46
CA ILE A 331 -6.09 34.29 -33.81
C ILE A 331 -5.04 33.90 -32.73
N PRO A 332 -4.09 34.78 -32.33
CA PRO A 332 -2.76 34.39 -31.83
C PRO A 332 -2.72 33.31 -30.75
N SER A 333 -1.76 32.39 -30.89
CA SER A 333 -1.41 31.42 -29.87
C SER A 333 -0.80 32.14 -28.66
N PHE A 334 -1.41 32.00 -27.49
CA PHE A 334 -0.85 32.51 -26.23
C PHE A 334 0.07 31.45 -25.64
N LEU A 335 1.27 31.83 -25.22
CA LEU A 335 2.11 30.90 -24.46
C LEU A 335 1.51 30.72 -23.06
N ALA A 336 1.38 29.50 -22.56
CA ALA A 336 0.89 29.23 -21.20
C ALA A 336 1.77 29.92 -20.14
N ASN A 337 3.10 29.94 -20.35
CA ASN A 337 4.05 30.69 -19.50
C ASN A 337 3.86 32.21 -19.58
N PHE A 338 3.12 32.73 -20.57
CA PHE A 338 2.82 34.15 -20.69
C PHE A 338 1.69 34.60 -19.75
N LEU A 339 0.87 33.68 -19.23
CA LEU A 339 -0.13 34.00 -18.21
C LEU A 339 0.51 34.48 -16.90
N GLU A 340 1.73 34.04 -16.60
CA GLU A 340 2.52 34.47 -15.44
C GLU A 340 3.05 35.91 -15.57
N LYS A 341 3.33 36.37 -16.80
CA LYS A 341 3.83 37.74 -17.09
C LYS A 341 2.74 38.79 -17.27
N ILE A 342 1.46 38.41 -17.34
CA ILE A 342 0.30 39.29 -17.51
C ILE A 342 -0.31 39.71 -16.16
N GLN A 343 0.48 39.83 -15.08
CA GLN A 343 0.02 40.55 -13.89
C GLN A 343 0.00 42.08 -14.08
N ASN A 344 0.48 42.60 -15.23
CA ASN A 344 0.40 44.04 -15.53
C ASN A 344 0.12 44.38 -17.01
N PRO A 345 -1.01 43.99 -17.61
CA PRO A 345 -1.39 44.43 -18.94
C PRO A 345 -2.18 45.74 -18.89
N GLY A 346 -2.06 46.54 -19.95
CA GLY A 346 -2.85 47.75 -20.15
C GLY A 346 -4.38 47.50 -20.18
N PRO A 347 -5.18 48.56 -19.99
CA PRO A 347 -6.59 48.50 -19.60
C PRO A 347 -7.53 47.77 -20.59
N LYS A 348 -7.17 47.64 -21.88
CA LYS A 348 -8.02 46.97 -22.89
C LYS A 348 -8.01 45.43 -22.80
N ILE A 349 -7.03 44.82 -22.14
CA ILE A 349 -6.85 43.36 -22.12
C ILE A 349 -7.39 42.72 -20.83
N ARG A 350 -7.54 43.51 -19.74
CA ARG A 350 -8.02 43.03 -18.44
C ARG A 350 -9.44 42.43 -18.47
N GLY A 351 -10.38 43.06 -19.17
CA GLY A 351 -11.79 42.64 -19.14
C GLY A 351 -12.07 41.30 -19.84
N PHE A 352 -11.33 41.00 -20.91
CA PHE A 352 -11.45 39.75 -21.65
C PHE A 352 -10.84 38.57 -20.87
N PHE A 353 -9.68 38.77 -20.25
CA PHE A 353 -9.00 37.75 -19.45
C PHE A 353 -9.72 37.40 -18.15
N LEU A 354 -10.31 38.39 -17.45
CA LEU A 354 -11.10 38.15 -16.24
C LEU A 354 -12.35 37.30 -16.51
N THR A 355 -12.94 37.42 -17.70
CA THR A 355 -14.09 36.62 -18.13
C THR A 355 -13.69 35.17 -18.45
N ILE A 356 -12.55 34.97 -19.12
CA ILE A 356 -12.00 33.64 -19.40
C ILE A 356 -11.59 32.93 -18.09
N LEU A 357 -10.87 33.61 -17.19
CA LEU A 357 -10.47 33.04 -15.89
C LEU A 357 -11.67 32.72 -14.98
N LYS A 358 -12.71 33.57 -14.96
CA LYS A 358 -13.94 33.30 -14.19
C LYS A 358 -14.75 32.12 -14.73
N ASN A 359 -14.81 31.95 -16.05
CA ASN A 359 -15.58 30.87 -16.68
C ASN A 359 -14.84 29.53 -16.71
N LEU A 360 -13.51 29.54 -16.66
CA LEU A 360 -12.71 28.34 -16.81
C LEU A 360 -12.84 27.34 -15.63
N LYS A 361 -13.11 27.76 -14.39
CA LYS A 361 -12.98 26.88 -13.19
C LYS A 361 -11.69 26.02 -13.19
N ILE A 362 -10.68 26.38 -13.99
CA ILE A 362 -9.38 25.74 -14.04
C ILE A 362 -8.59 26.41 -12.92
N TYR A 363 -8.40 25.69 -11.83
CA TYR A 363 -7.41 26.04 -10.84
C TYR A 363 -6.03 25.85 -11.49
N PHE A 364 -5.50 26.90 -12.13
CA PHE A 364 -4.06 27.09 -12.19
C PHE A 364 -3.62 27.30 -10.74
N LEU A 365 -3.38 26.20 -10.02
CA LEU A 365 -2.86 26.27 -8.67
C LEU A 365 -1.42 26.79 -8.76
N GLN A 366 -1.17 27.79 -7.92
CA GLN A 366 0.04 28.56 -7.77
C GLN A 366 1.27 27.67 -7.65
N PHE A 367 2.32 27.96 -8.41
CA PHE A 367 3.68 27.83 -7.90
C PHE A 367 4.57 28.81 -8.68
N PHE A 368 4.84 29.94 -8.03
CA PHE A 368 6.08 30.74 -8.04
C PHE A 368 5.76 32.18 -7.63
N LEU A 369 5.63 32.38 -6.31
CA LEU A 369 6.05 33.60 -5.61
C LEU A 369 6.18 33.29 -4.11
N LYS A 370 7.19 32.46 -3.78
CA LYS A 370 8.14 32.72 -2.69
C LYS A 370 9.45 32.01 -2.97
#